data_AF-A0A174NQS0-F1
#
_entry.id   AF-A0A174NQS0-F1
#
_cell.length_a   1.000
_cell.length_b   1.000
_cell.length_c   1.000
_cell.angle_alpha   90.00
_cell.angle_beta   90.00
_cell.angle_gamma   90.00
#
_symmetry.space_group_name_H-M   'P 1'
#
loop_
_entity.id
_entity.type
_entity.pdbx_description
1 polymer ?
#
loop_
_entity_poly.entity_id
_entity_poly.type
_entity_poly.pdbx_seq_one_letter_code
_entity_poly.pdbx_strand_id
1 'polypeptide(L)'
;MKDKAGEDLGMLRKIAVMQKLGGESVGIITSARCIEINETGVVVETPEGKETVACDCVVLAVGSASRDSSALKEASEKAGADFFVIGDAKRARRAIDAIAEGFDTARLV
;
A
#
# COMPACT_ATOMS: atom_id res chain seq x y z
N MET A 1 5.06 10.26 9.03
CA MET A 1 4.41 9.07 9.60
C MET A 1 3.06 9.46 10.14
N LYS A 2 2.05 8.59 10.06
CA LYS A 2 0.70 8.90 10.56
C LYS A 2 0.69 8.76 12.09
N ASP A 3 -0.02 9.67 12.76
CA ASP A 3 -0.22 9.69 14.21
C ASP A 3 -1.30 8.70 14.65
N LYS A 4 -2.16 8.25 13.71
CA LYS A 4 -3.22 7.28 13.96
C LYS A 4 -3.15 6.10 12.99
N ALA A 5 -3.49 4.91 13.49
CA ALA A 5 -3.72 3.74 12.67
C ALA A 5 -5.13 3.75 12.05
N GLY A 6 -5.25 3.15 10.86
CA GLY A 6 -6.54 2.91 10.19
C GLY A 6 -7.29 4.17 9.72
N GLU A 7 -6.60 5.29 9.48
CA GLU A 7 -7.26 6.54 9.06
C GLU A 7 -7.96 6.46 7.70
N ASP A 8 -7.47 5.61 6.80
CA ASP A 8 -8.06 5.46 5.47
C ASP A 8 -9.28 4.52 5.47
N LEU A 9 -9.59 3.90 6.61
CA LEU A 9 -10.79 3.11 6.80
C LEU A 9 -11.99 4.01 7.10
N GLY A 10 -13.12 3.71 6.47
CA GLY A 10 -14.40 4.33 6.84
C GLY A 10 -14.76 4.01 8.30
N MET A 11 -15.46 4.93 8.97
CA MET A 11 -15.70 4.91 10.43
C MET A 11 -16.07 3.54 11.01
N LEU A 12 -17.12 2.89 10.48
CA LEU A 12 -17.57 1.58 10.98
C LEU A 12 -16.53 0.48 10.77
N ARG A 13 -15.83 0.49 9.63
CA ARG A 13 -14.74 -0.46 9.34
C ARG A 13 -13.56 -0.24 10.28
N LYS A 14 -13.22 1.02 10.56
CA LYS A 14 -12.17 1.36 11.51
C LYS A 14 -12.48 0.81 12.89
N ILE A 15 -13.70 1.01 13.39
CA ILE A 15 -14.13 0.48 14.71
C ILE A 15 -13.96 -1.04 14.76
N ALA A 16 -14.53 -1.76 13.79
CA ALA A 16 -14.47 -3.22 13.77
C ALA A 16 -13.04 -3.76 13.68
N VAL A 17 -12.20 -3.18 12.81
CA VAL A 17 -10.81 -3.60 12.65
C VAL A 17 -10.00 -3.32 13.91
N MET A 18 -10.10 -2.12 14.48
CA MET A 18 -9.34 -1.77 15.68
C MET A 18 -9.75 -2.60 16.91
N GLN A 19 -11.05 -2.90 17.07
CA GLN A 19 -11.53 -3.81 18.12
C GLN A 19 -10.97 -5.22 17.95
N LYS A 20 -10.93 -5.74 16.72
CA LYS A 20 -10.37 -7.07 16.45
C LYS A 20 -8.87 -7.11 16.72
N LEU A 21 -8.11 -6.12 16.25
CA LEU A 21 -6.66 -6.02 16.51
C LEU A 21 -6.34 -5.98 18.01
N GLY A 22 -7.11 -5.19 18.78
CA GLY A 22 -6.99 -5.17 20.23
C GLY A 22 -7.31 -6.51 20.89
N GLY A 23 -8.38 -7.19 20.43
CA GLY A 23 -8.76 -8.52 20.92
C GLY A 23 -7.72 -9.62 20.62
N GLU A 24 -6.95 -9.47 19.55
CA GLU A 24 -5.83 -10.35 19.17
C GLU A 24 -4.49 -9.90 19.76
N SER A 25 -4.48 -8.92 20.66
CA SER A 25 -3.28 -8.38 21.33
C SER A 25 -2.21 -7.83 20.37
N VAL A 26 -2.64 -7.27 19.22
CA VAL A 26 -1.72 -6.65 18.26
C VAL A 26 -1.20 -5.32 18.80
N GLY A 27 0.12 -5.21 18.96
CA GLY A 27 0.80 -3.95 19.28
C GLY A 27 0.75 -2.98 18.10
N ILE A 28 0.40 -1.72 18.37
CA ILE A 28 0.30 -0.66 17.35
C ILE A 28 1.16 0.52 17.80
N ILE A 29 2.23 0.80 17.06
CA ILE A 29 3.10 1.95 17.29
C ILE A 29 2.87 2.94 16.14
N THR A 30 2.36 4.12 16.46
CA THR A 30 2.13 5.20 15.49
C THR A 30 3.25 6.23 15.57
N SER A 31 3.30 7.17 14.62
CA SER A 31 4.39 8.16 14.53
C SER A 31 5.80 7.54 14.50
N ALA A 32 5.92 6.26 14.16
CA ALA A 32 7.15 5.50 14.18
C ALA A 32 7.74 5.39 12.78
N ARG A 33 8.97 5.86 12.60
CA ARG A 33 9.73 5.73 11.35
C ARG A 33 10.63 4.51 11.42
N CYS A 34 10.41 3.52 10.56
CA CYS A 34 11.39 2.45 10.34
C CYS A 34 12.68 3.07 9.77
N ILE A 35 13.79 2.91 10.49
CA ILE A 35 15.11 3.41 10.07
C ILE A 35 16.05 2.28 9.63
N GLU A 36 15.85 1.06 10.15
CA GLU A 36 16.67 -0.10 9.83
C GLU A 36 15.88 -1.39 10.07
N ILE A 37 16.12 -2.42 9.25
CA ILE A 37 15.71 -3.79 9.51
C ILE A 37 16.99 -4.61 9.59
N ASN A 38 17.20 -5.32 10.69
CA ASN A 38 18.40 -6.10 10.94
C ASN A 38 18.08 -7.44 11.62
N GLU A 39 19.11 -8.17 12.00
CA GLU A 39 18.99 -9.53 12.56
C GLU A 39 18.20 -9.61 13.87
N THR A 40 18.07 -8.51 14.61
CA THR A 40 17.36 -8.48 15.88
C THR A 40 15.93 -7.96 15.74
N GLY A 41 15.56 -7.35 14.61
CA GLY A 41 14.21 -6.89 14.31
C GLY A 41 14.16 -5.58 13.52
N VAL A 42 13.18 -4.74 13.85
CA VAL A 42 12.96 -3.44 13.19
C VAL A 42 13.34 -2.30 14.13
N VAL A 43 14.31 -1.50 13.73
CA VAL A 43 14.67 -0.28 14.47
C VAL A 43 13.74 0.84 14.02
N VAL A 44 13.04 1.44 14.97
CA VAL A 44 12.11 2.55 14.73
C VAL A 44 12.54 3.79 15.50
N GLU A 45 12.29 4.95 14.90
CA GLU A 45 12.43 6.27 15.51
C GLU A 45 11.02 6.81 15.78
N THR A 46 10.72 7.07 17.06
CA THR A 46 9.46 7.65 17.53
C THR A 46 9.75 9.03 18.16
N PRO A 47 8.72 9.81 18.53
CA PRO A 47 8.92 11.06 19.28
C PRO A 47 9.65 10.87 20.63
N GLU A 48 9.64 9.66 21.18
CA GLU A 48 10.27 9.31 22.48
C GLU A 48 11.73 8.87 22.32
N GLY A 49 12.15 8.55 21.10
CA GLY A 49 13.52 8.15 20.78
C GLY A 49 13.59 6.97 19.83
N LYS A 50 14.75 6.32 19.78
CA LYS A 50 14.97 5.11 18.98
C LYS A 50 14.75 3.87 19.83
N GLU A 51 14.03 2.90 19.28
CA GLU A 51 13.81 1.59 19.89
C GLU A 51 13.90 0.47 18.83
N THR A 52 14.10 -0.77 19.29
CA THR A 52 14.11 -1.95 18.43
C THR A 52 12.91 -2.83 18.75
N VAL A 53 12.07 -3.08 17.75
CA VAL A 53 10.96 -4.01 17.83
C VAL A 53 11.47 -5.39 17.40
N ALA A 54 11.72 -6.26 18.38
CA ALA A 54 12.21 -7.61 18.14
C ALA A 54 11.15 -8.47 17.42
N CYS A 55 11.54 -9.15 16.34
CA CYS A 55 10.65 -10.01 15.57
C CYS A 55 11.44 -11.00 14.70
N ASP A 56 10.82 -12.14 14.39
CA ASP A 56 11.41 -13.16 13.50
C ASP A 56 11.17 -12.86 12.02
N CYS A 57 10.11 -12.11 11.71
CA CYS A 57 9.69 -11.80 10.35
C CYS A 57 9.18 -10.37 10.22
N VAL A 58 9.50 -9.75 9.08
CA VAL A 58 9.06 -8.40 8.73
C VAL A 58 8.21 -8.44 7.47
N VAL A 59 6.99 -7.90 7.56
CA VAL A 59 6.10 -7.74 6.41
C VAL A 59 6.11 -6.29 5.95
N LEU A 60 6.57 -6.05 4.73
CA LEU A 60 6.61 -4.70 4.14
C LEU A 60 5.23 -4.32 3.56
N ALA A 61 4.42 -3.65 4.38
CA ALA A 61 3.12 -3.11 3.99
C ALA A 61 3.14 -1.58 3.78
N VAL A 62 4.18 -1.07 3.09
CA VAL A 62 4.50 0.36 2.97
C VAL A 62 3.78 1.09 1.82
N GLY A 63 2.83 0.43 1.18
CA GLY A 63 2.10 0.94 0.01
C GLY A 63 2.47 0.20 -1.28
N SER A 64 2.03 0.72 -2.42
CA SER A 64 2.25 0.12 -3.73
C SER A 64 2.62 1.19 -4.75
N ALA A 65 3.38 0.80 -5.77
CA ALA A 65 3.77 1.66 -6.88
C ALA A 65 3.35 1.03 -8.20
N SER A 66 3.11 1.86 -9.22
CA SER A 66 2.85 1.37 -10.57
C SER A 66 4.02 0.52 -11.05
N ARG A 67 3.70 -0.61 -11.68
CA ARG A 67 4.70 -1.40 -12.38
C ARG A 67 5.03 -0.72 -13.70
N ASP A 68 6.33 -0.66 -14.03
CA ASP A 68 6.76 -0.17 -15.33
C ASP A 68 6.12 -1.00 -16.43
N SER A 69 5.48 -0.31 -17.38
CA SER A 69 4.77 -0.89 -18.51
C SER A 69 5.46 -0.59 -19.84
N SER A 70 6.61 0.08 -19.84
CA SER A 70 7.28 0.56 -21.06
C SER A 70 7.56 -0.57 -22.06
N ALA A 71 8.03 -1.73 -21.59
CA ALA A 71 8.30 -2.88 -22.45
C ALA A 71 7.02 -3.44 -23.13
N LEU A 72 5.89 -3.45 -22.42
CA LEU A 72 4.61 -3.91 -22.98
C LEU A 72 4.02 -2.90 -23.97
N LYS A 73 4.20 -1.60 -23.69
CA LYS A 73 3.80 -0.53 -24.62
C LYS A 73 4.56 -0.67 -25.94
N GLU A 74 5.89 -0.74 -25.87
CA GLU A 74 6.75 -0.89 -27.05
C GLU A 74 6.40 -2.15 -27.86
N ALA A 75 6.17 -3.29 -27.18
CA ALA A 75 5.77 -4.52 -27.85
C ALA A 75 4.39 -4.39 -28.55
N SER A 76 3.43 -3.69 -27.94
CA SER A 76 2.09 -3.49 -28.51
C SER A 76 2.14 -2.56 -29.72
N GLU A 77 2.92 -1.48 -29.64
CA GLU A 77 3.18 -0.56 -30.74
C GLU A 77 3.81 -1.29 -31.94
N LYS A 78 4.83 -2.12 -31.69
CA LYS A 78 5.47 -2.96 -32.74
C LYS A 78 4.51 -3.96 -33.37
N ALA A 79 3.54 -4.46 -32.61
CA ALA A 79 2.51 -5.36 -33.12
C ALA A 79 1.39 -4.64 -33.88
N GLY A 80 1.39 -3.30 -33.92
CA GLY A 80 0.31 -2.50 -34.51
C GLY A 80 -1.01 -2.63 -33.74
N ALA A 81 -0.95 -2.96 -32.45
CA ALA A 81 -2.11 -3.14 -31.60
C ALA A 81 -2.39 -1.86 -30.79
N ASP A 82 -3.63 -1.38 -30.85
CA ASP A 82 -4.09 -0.32 -29.97
C ASP A 82 -4.17 -0.83 -28.52
N PHE A 83 -3.76 0.01 -27.57
CA PHE A 83 -3.74 -0.34 -26.16
C PHE A 83 -4.04 0.85 -25.24
N PHE A 84 -4.48 0.54 -24.02
CA PHE A 84 -4.63 1.49 -22.93
C PHE A 84 -3.91 0.96 -21.69
N VAL A 85 -3.31 1.85 -20.90
CA VAL A 85 -2.80 1.50 -19.57
C VAL A 85 -3.77 2.02 -18.53
N ILE A 86 -4.34 1.10 -17.75
CA ILE A 86 -5.37 1.38 -16.74
C ILE A 86 -5.05 0.70 -15.40
N GLY A 87 -5.83 1.04 -14.38
CA GLY A 87 -5.71 0.49 -13.03
C GLY A 87 -4.38 0.83 -12.37
N ASP A 88 -3.91 -0.07 -11.52
CA ASP A 88 -2.65 0.14 -10.78
C ASP A 88 -1.41 0.15 -11.67
N ALA A 89 -1.48 -0.45 -12.87
CA ALA A 89 -0.40 -0.37 -13.85
C ALA A 89 -0.20 1.08 -14.36
N LYS A 90 -1.27 1.88 -14.39
CA LYS A 90 -1.20 3.31 -14.68
C LYS A 90 -0.77 4.08 -13.43
N ARG A 91 -1.52 3.91 -12.34
CA ARG A 91 -1.27 4.56 -11.04
C ARG A 91 -1.87 3.72 -9.93
N ALA A 92 -1.03 3.22 -9.02
CA ALA A 92 -1.48 2.49 -7.83
C ALA A 92 -2.46 3.33 -7.00
N ARG A 93 -3.66 2.78 -6.75
CA ARG A 93 -4.77 3.46 -6.04
C ARG A 93 -5.80 2.45 -5.53
N ARG A 94 -7.02 2.88 -5.19
CA ARG A 94 -8.05 1.97 -4.69
C ARG A 94 -8.70 1.22 -5.85
N ALA A 95 -9.17 0.01 -5.57
CA ALA A 95 -9.85 -0.84 -6.55
C ALA A 95 -11.04 -0.12 -7.23
N ILE A 96 -11.81 0.69 -6.49
CA ILE A 96 -12.92 1.46 -7.04
C ILE A 96 -12.48 2.43 -8.13
N ASP A 97 -11.31 3.04 -7.98
CA ASP A 97 -10.80 3.99 -8.96
C ASP A 97 -10.33 3.25 -10.23
N ALA A 98 -9.75 2.06 -10.07
CA ALA A 98 -9.37 1.18 -11.18
C ALA A 98 -10.59 0.67 -11.96
N ILE A 99 -11.66 0.29 -11.26
CA ILE A 99 -12.94 -0.12 -11.85
C ILE A 99 -13.56 1.03 -12.65
N ALA A 100 -13.65 2.22 -12.07
CA ALA A 100 -14.20 3.40 -12.74
C ALA A 100 -13.40 3.75 -14.00
N GLU A 101 -12.08 3.77 -13.93
CA GLU A 101 -11.24 4.01 -15.11
C GLU A 101 -11.38 2.94 -16.18
N GLY A 102 -11.48 1.67 -15.79
CA GLY A 102 -11.74 0.59 -16.75
C GLY A 102 -13.06 0.80 -17.49
N PHE A 103 -14.11 1.17 -16.76
CA PHE A 103 -15.41 1.50 -17.35
C PHE A 103 -15.33 2.69 -18.30
N ASP A 104 -14.70 3.79 -17.90
CA ASP A 104 -14.58 4.99 -18.73
C ASP A 104 -13.74 4.73 -19.99
N THR A 105 -12.64 3.97 -19.85
CA THR A 105 -11.75 3.62 -20.96
C THR A 105 -12.47 2.75 -21.98
N ALA A 106 -13.27 1.78 -21.53
CA ALA A 106 -14.04 0.90 -22.42
C ALA A 106 -15.10 1.63 -23.25
N ARG A 107 -15.48 2.87 -22.88
CA ARG A 107 -16.43 3.70 -23.64
C ARG A 107 -15.76 4.55 -24.73
N LEU A 108 -14.44 4.54 -24.81
CA LEU A 108 -13.67 5.21 -25.86
C LEU A 108 -13.55 4.36 -27.14
N VAL A 109 -13.95 3.09 -27.07
CA VAL A 109 -13.87 2.10 -28.15
C VAL A 109 -15.26 1.70 -28.65
#